data_AF-A0A401TXZ3-F1
#
_entry.id   AF-A0A401TXZ3-F1
#
_cell.length_a   1.000
_cell.length_b   1.000
_cell.length_c   1.000
_cell.angle_alpha   90.00
_cell.angle_beta   90.00
_cell.angle_gamma   90.00
#
_symmetry.space_group_name_H-M   'P 1'
#
loop_
_entity.id
_entity.type
_entity.pdbx_description
1 polymer ?
#
loop_
_entity_poly.entity_id
_entity_poly.type
_entity_poly.pdbx_seq_one_letter_code
_entity_poly.pdbx_strand_id
1 'polypeptide(L)'
;MKLPDPEPEEEEEEDEEEEEDPRKAAPAMPPPLSELWKEGVYEWFGSVLTSAQRLEFCCGLLDLCHPLELRFLGSCLEDLARKDYHSLRDSEIRANSVADLAGVGDPRDEVTRSKLVVSLALLGSENREAAAVLARALTRGPLPLSERGAQEFLLLLTMASNHPAFSFHQKETLRRQLAELQRRPGSGGRTSQSSGCKVTGGGGGAGGAAG
;
A
#
# COMPACT_ATOMS: atom_id res chain seq x y z
N MET A 1 -81.90 -45.02 13.94
CA MET A 1 -81.51 -44.54 12.60
C MET A 1 -82.07 -43.13 12.51
N LYS A 2 -81.29 -42.04 12.45
CA LYS A 2 -80.06 -41.76 11.73
C LYS A 2 -79.34 -40.63 12.51
N LEU A 3 -78.03 -40.72 12.72
CA LEU A 3 -77.25 -39.68 13.41
C LEU A 3 -77.33 -38.35 12.62
N PRO A 4 -77.28 -37.17 13.28
CA PRO A 4 -76.95 -35.93 12.59
C PRO A 4 -75.46 -35.93 12.23
N ASP A 5 -75.13 -35.52 11.01
CA ASP A 5 -73.76 -35.36 10.53
C ASP A 5 -73.00 -34.32 11.39
N PRO A 6 -71.70 -34.53 11.66
CA PRO A 6 -70.88 -33.50 12.27
C PRO A 6 -70.61 -32.39 11.25
N GLU A 7 -70.74 -31.14 11.69
CA GLU A 7 -70.32 -29.95 10.93
C GLU A 7 -68.82 -30.03 10.63
N PRO A 8 -68.35 -29.54 9.47
CA PRO A 8 -66.93 -29.55 9.17
C PRO A 8 -66.21 -28.59 10.12
N GLU A 9 -65.26 -29.11 10.88
CA GLU A 9 -64.29 -28.31 11.62
C GLU A 9 -63.45 -27.55 10.58
N GLU A 10 -63.64 -26.23 10.50
CA GLU A 10 -62.73 -25.35 9.76
C GLU A 10 -61.39 -25.38 10.49
N GLU A 11 -60.42 -26.10 9.92
CA GLU A 11 -59.02 -26.02 10.35
C GLU A 11 -58.54 -24.58 10.08
N GLU A 12 -58.46 -23.77 11.13
CA GLU A 12 -57.75 -22.49 11.10
C GLU A 12 -56.28 -22.79 10.79
N GLU A 13 -55.85 -22.57 9.55
CA GLU A 13 -54.43 -22.51 9.21
C GLU A 13 -53.83 -21.31 9.96
N GLU A 14 -53.16 -21.58 11.08
CA GLU A 14 -52.30 -20.61 11.75
C GLU A 14 -51.14 -20.29 10.81
N ASP A 15 -51.22 -19.14 10.12
CA ASP A 15 -50.08 -18.53 9.44
C ASP A 15 -48.99 -18.26 10.48
N GLU A 16 -48.04 -19.19 10.62
CA GLU A 16 -46.79 -18.96 11.34
C GLU A 16 -46.04 -17.84 10.61
N GLU A 17 -46.25 -16.59 11.03
CA GLU A 17 -45.38 -15.48 10.65
C GLU A 17 -43.96 -15.82 11.12
N GLU A 18 -43.13 -16.34 10.21
CA GLU A 18 -41.69 -16.48 10.41
C GLU A 18 -41.14 -15.10 10.78
N GLU A 19 -40.95 -14.84 12.07
CA GLU A 19 -40.21 -13.68 12.57
C GLU A 19 -38.79 -13.74 11.97
N GLU A 20 -38.58 -13.01 10.86
CA GLU A 20 -37.24 -12.84 10.28
C GLU A 20 -36.34 -12.19 11.34
N ASP A 21 -35.48 -12.99 11.97
CA ASP A 21 -34.48 -12.52 12.95
C ASP A 21 -33.64 -11.41 12.31
N PRO A 22 -33.73 -10.15 12.78
CA PRO A 22 -33.01 -9.02 12.19
C PRO A 22 -31.49 -9.13 12.36
N ARG A 23 -31.01 -10.17 13.06
CA ARG A 23 -29.58 -10.50 13.21
C ARG A 23 -29.04 -11.44 12.14
N LYS A 24 -29.88 -11.91 11.21
CA LYS A 24 -29.45 -12.68 10.03
C LYS A 24 -29.21 -11.79 8.79
N ALA A 25 -28.92 -10.51 9.00
CA ALA A 25 -28.34 -9.66 7.97
C ALA A 25 -26.99 -10.28 7.55
N ALA A 26 -26.99 -10.96 6.40
CA ALA A 26 -25.77 -11.31 5.70
C ALA A 26 -24.86 -10.06 5.65
N PRO A 27 -23.54 -10.18 5.83
CA PRO A 27 -22.65 -9.03 5.73
C PRO A 27 -22.94 -8.34 4.41
N ALA A 28 -23.39 -7.09 4.48
CA ALA A 28 -23.78 -6.30 3.32
C ALA A 28 -22.69 -6.45 2.26
N MET A 29 -23.03 -7.10 1.14
CA MET A 29 -22.15 -7.19 0.00
C MET A 29 -21.64 -5.78 -0.29
N PRO A 30 -20.31 -5.54 -0.31
CA PRO A 30 -19.79 -4.21 -0.59
C PRO A 30 -20.38 -3.76 -1.94
N PRO A 31 -20.79 -2.48 -2.05
CA PRO A 31 -21.40 -1.98 -3.28
C PRO A 31 -20.48 -2.28 -4.48
N PRO A 32 -21.04 -2.58 -5.67
CA PRO A 32 -20.24 -2.81 -6.86
C PRO A 32 -19.32 -1.61 -7.07
N LEU A 33 -18.02 -1.86 -7.18
CA LEU A 33 -16.98 -0.84 -7.30
C LEU A 33 -17.28 0.02 -8.54
N SER A 34 -17.77 1.24 -8.33
CA SER A 34 -18.01 2.19 -9.43
C SER A 34 -16.67 2.62 -10.05
N GLU A 35 -16.66 2.97 -11.34
CA GLU A 35 -15.45 3.49 -12.01
C GLU A 35 -14.88 4.73 -11.30
N LEU A 36 -15.75 5.57 -10.73
CA LEU A 36 -15.35 6.69 -9.87
C LEU A 36 -14.53 6.27 -8.65
N TRP A 37 -14.80 5.09 -8.08
CA TRP A 37 -14.03 4.58 -6.96
C TRP A 37 -12.64 4.13 -7.42
N LYS A 38 -12.54 3.49 -8.60
CA LYS A 38 -11.25 3.08 -9.19
C LYS A 38 -10.37 4.29 -9.48
N GLU A 39 -10.92 5.33 -10.10
CA GLU A 39 -10.20 6.59 -10.36
C GLU A 39 -9.71 7.24 -9.06
N GLY A 40 -10.58 7.29 -8.04
CA GLY A 40 -10.21 7.80 -6.72
C GLY A 40 -9.08 7.02 -6.06
N VAL A 41 -9.04 5.69 -6.21
CA VAL A 41 -7.92 4.86 -5.70
C VAL A 41 -6.62 5.18 -6.44
N TYR A 42 -6.64 5.36 -7.76
CA TYR A 42 -5.43 5.70 -8.52
C TYR A 42 -4.90 7.08 -8.14
N GLU A 43 -5.78 8.07 -7.98
CA GLU A 43 -5.38 9.40 -7.55
C GLU A 43 -4.80 9.37 -6.13
N TRP A 44 -5.46 8.69 -5.19
CA TRP A 44 -4.93 8.50 -3.84
C TRP A 44 -3.56 7.82 -3.84
N PHE A 45 -3.43 6.72 -4.59
CA PHE A 45 -2.18 5.98 -4.67
C PHE A 45 -1.05 6.82 -5.28
N GLY A 46 -1.31 7.55 -6.36
CA GLY A 46 -0.31 8.34 -7.08
C GLY A 46 0.07 9.64 -6.39
N SER A 47 -0.92 10.35 -5.86
CA SER A 47 -0.77 11.75 -5.40
C SER A 47 -0.63 11.89 -3.89
N VAL A 48 -1.27 11.01 -3.10
CA VAL A 48 -1.29 11.14 -1.63
C VAL A 48 -0.17 10.32 -0.99
N LEU A 49 0.09 9.12 -1.50
CA LEU A 49 1.08 8.23 -0.91
C LEU A 49 2.51 8.61 -1.29
N THR A 50 3.42 8.51 -0.32
CA THR A 50 4.87 8.57 -0.56
C THR A 50 5.36 7.32 -1.29
N SER A 51 6.57 7.37 -1.87
CA SER A 51 7.19 6.22 -2.53
C SER A 51 7.30 5.00 -1.62
N ALA A 52 7.62 5.20 -0.33
CA ALA A 52 7.69 4.12 0.66
C ALA A 52 6.32 3.48 0.87
N GLN A 53 5.27 4.29 1.06
CA GLN A 53 3.90 3.80 1.27
C GLN A 53 3.34 3.07 0.04
N ARG A 54 3.61 3.58 -1.18
CA ARG A 54 3.21 2.88 -2.41
C ARG A 54 3.84 1.50 -2.50
N LEU A 55 5.13 1.38 -2.18
CA LEU A 55 5.84 0.10 -2.21
C LEU A 55 5.28 -0.87 -1.17
N GLU A 56 5.09 -0.41 0.06
CA GLU A 56 4.48 -1.21 1.13
C GLU A 56 3.08 -1.69 0.76
N PHE A 57 2.26 -0.79 0.20
CA PHE A 57 0.91 -1.12 -0.26
C PHE A 57 0.93 -2.15 -1.39
N CYS A 58 1.79 -1.98 -2.41
CA CYS A 58 1.93 -2.96 -3.49
C CYS A 58 2.38 -4.33 -2.97
N CYS A 59 3.37 -4.38 -2.07
CA CYS A 59 3.77 -5.64 -1.43
C CYS A 59 2.60 -6.30 -0.70
N GLY A 60 1.81 -5.51 0.05
CA GLY A 60 0.62 -6.00 0.73
C GLY A 60 -0.44 -6.55 -0.23
N LEU A 61 -0.66 -5.90 -1.39
CA LEU A 61 -1.57 -6.42 -2.42
C LEU A 61 -1.08 -7.74 -3.02
N LEU A 62 0.23 -7.83 -3.31
CA LEU A 62 0.83 -9.04 -3.86
C LEU A 62 0.75 -10.21 -2.87
N ASP A 63 0.89 -9.97 -1.57
CA ASP A 63 0.74 -11.00 -0.53
C ASP A 63 -0.69 -11.58 -0.45
N LEU A 64 -1.70 -10.87 -0.98
CA LEU A 64 -3.09 -11.32 -1.05
C LEU A 64 -3.42 -12.08 -2.34
N CYS A 65 -2.53 -12.07 -3.34
CA CYS A 65 -2.75 -12.72 -4.63
C CYS A 65 -2.51 -14.24 -4.56
N HIS A 66 -3.26 -14.98 -5.39
CA HIS A 66 -3.06 -16.41 -5.58
C HIS A 66 -1.80 -16.72 -6.43
N PRO A 67 -1.22 -17.93 -6.36
CA PRO A 67 -0.01 -18.27 -7.11
C PRO A 67 -0.10 -18.04 -8.63
N LEU A 68 -1.27 -18.29 -9.23
CA LEU A 68 -1.50 -18.05 -10.67
C LEU A 68 -1.54 -16.56 -11.02
N GLU A 69 -2.16 -15.74 -10.15
CA GLU A 69 -2.22 -14.29 -10.29
C GLU A 69 -0.82 -13.69 -10.17
N LEU A 70 -0.04 -14.13 -9.17
CA LEU A 70 1.36 -13.74 -9.01
C LEU A 70 2.19 -14.10 -10.25
N ARG A 71 1.98 -15.27 -10.83
CA ARG A 71 2.70 -15.69 -12.04
C ARG A 71 2.39 -14.79 -13.24
N PHE A 72 1.13 -14.39 -13.38
CA PHE A 72 0.70 -13.46 -14.42
C PHE A 72 1.26 -12.05 -14.18
N LEU A 73 1.10 -11.51 -12.96
CA LEU A 73 1.61 -10.20 -12.57
C LEU A 73 3.13 -10.11 -12.75
N GLY A 74 3.86 -11.18 -12.46
CA GLY A 74 5.30 -11.26 -12.72
C GLY A 74 5.65 -11.00 -14.19
N SER A 75 4.88 -11.57 -15.13
CA SER A 75 5.08 -11.32 -16.56
C SER A 75 4.73 -9.88 -16.98
N CYS A 76 3.70 -9.28 -16.37
CA CYS A 76 3.38 -7.87 -16.60
C CYS A 76 4.50 -6.94 -16.08
N LEU A 77 5.02 -7.23 -14.88
CA LEU A 77 6.11 -6.47 -14.28
C LEU A 77 7.40 -6.57 -15.09
N GLU A 78 7.72 -7.77 -15.59
CA GLU A 78 8.88 -7.99 -16.46
C GLU A 78 8.77 -7.19 -17.76
N ASP A 79 7.59 -7.15 -18.38
CA ASP A 79 7.36 -6.36 -19.59
C ASP A 79 7.53 -4.84 -19.35
N LEU A 80 6.99 -4.34 -18.25
CA LEU A 80 7.13 -2.94 -17.85
C LEU A 80 8.59 -2.58 -17.55
N ALA A 81 9.31 -3.44 -16.83
CA ALA A 81 10.69 -3.21 -16.40
C ALA A 81 11.72 -3.42 -17.51
N ARG A 82 11.37 -4.14 -18.59
CA ARG A 82 12.30 -4.45 -19.71
C ARG A 82 12.94 -3.21 -20.33
N LYS A 83 12.24 -2.07 -20.29
CA LYS A 83 12.70 -0.79 -20.86
C LYS A 83 13.99 -0.29 -20.22
N ASP A 84 14.17 -0.53 -18.92
CA ASP A 84 15.31 -0.04 -18.14
C ASP A 84 16.40 -1.11 -17.93
N TYR A 85 16.24 -2.30 -18.50
CA TYR A 85 17.14 -3.42 -18.27
C TYR A 85 18.60 -3.09 -18.66
N HIS A 86 18.81 -2.50 -19.84
CA HIS A 86 20.15 -2.19 -20.31
C HIS A 86 20.83 -1.07 -19.50
N SER A 87 20.08 -0.06 -19.07
CA SER A 87 20.62 1.07 -18.31
C SER A 87 20.97 0.67 -16.86
N LEU A 88 20.26 -0.30 -16.30
CA LEU A 88 20.43 -0.74 -14.92
C LEU A 88 21.39 -1.91 -14.75
N ARG A 89 21.78 -2.61 -15.82
CA ARG A 89 22.62 -3.82 -15.77
C ARG A 89 23.90 -3.67 -14.95
N ASP A 90 24.68 -2.61 -15.18
CA ASP A 90 25.93 -2.42 -14.42
C ASP A 90 25.67 -2.13 -12.95
N SER A 91 24.55 -1.45 -12.65
CA SER A 91 24.13 -1.18 -11.28
C SER A 91 23.65 -2.45 -10.59
N GLU A 92 22.99 -3.36 -11.30
CA GLU A 92 22.56 -4.67 -10.80
C GLU A 92 23.75 -5.56 -10.46
N ILE A 93 24.78 -5.59 -11.31
CA ILE A 93 26.03 -6.32 -11.04
C ILE A 93 26.66 -5.83 -9.73
N ARG A 94 26.78 -4.52 -9.55
CA ARG A 94 27.33 -3.93 -8.32
C ARG A 94 26.42 -4.18 -7.10
N ALA A 95 25.10 -4.12 -7.28
CA ALA A 95 24.13 -4.38 -6.23
C ALA A 95 24.20 -5.82 -5.68
N ASN A 96 24.70 -6.75 -6.49
CA ASN A 96 24.85 -8.16 -6.11
C ASN A 96 26.29 -8.55 -5.73
N SER A 97 27.20 -7.59 -5.67
CA SER A 97 28.61 -7.78 -5.31
C SER A 97 28.88 -7.31 -3.87
N VAL A 98 29.21 -8.25 -2.99
CA VAL A 98 29.55 -7.97 -1.58
C VAL A 98 30.73 -6.99 -1.48
N ALA A 99 31.71 -7.10 -2.37
CA ALA A 99 32.89 -6.25 -2.38
C ALA A 99 32.54 -4.78 -2.70
N ASP A 100 31.66 -4.57 -3.70
CA ASP A 100 31.22 -3.23 -4.08
C ASP A 100 30.31 -2.61 -3.00
N LEU A 101 29.48 -3.43 -2.35
CA LEU A 101 28.62 -2.98 -1.25
C LEU A 101 29.37 -2.74 0.06
N ALA A 102 30.49 -3.44 0.31
CA ALA A 102 31.28 -3.25 1.52
C ALA A 102 31.90 -1.84 1.60
N GLY A 103 32.11 -1.20 0.44
CA GLY A 103 32.55 0.18 0.32
C GLY A 103 31.42 1.21 0.26
N VAL A 104 30.17 0.82 0.52
CA VAL A 104 29.05 1.77 0.52
C VAL A 104 29.24 2.75 1.68
N GLY A 105 29.23 4.05 1.36
CA GLY A 105 29.57 5.13 2.31
C GLY A 105 28.56 5.31 3.45
N ASP A 106 28.59 6.47 4.11
CA ASP A 106 27.62 6.78 5.17
C ASP A 106 26.22 7.03 4.56
N PRO A 107 25.15 6.35 5.00
CA PRO A 107 23.78 6.63 4.57
C PRO A 107 23.27 8.05 4.93
N ARG A 108 24.05 8.86 5.67
CA ARG A 108 23.77 10.29 5.83
C ARG A 108 24.04 11.10 4.56
N ASP A 109 24.92 10.62 3.68
CA ASP A 109 25.23 11.27 2.42
C ASP A 109 24.11 11.02 1.40
N GLU A 110 23.64 12.07 0.73
CA GLU A 110 22.58 11.97 -0.28
C GLU A 110 22.97 11.03 -1.42
N VAL A 111 24.20 11.16 -1.93
CA VAL A 111 24.73 10.31 -3.00
C VAL A 111 24.75 8.84 -2.57
N THR A 112 25.14 8.56 -1.33
CA THR A 112 25.15 7.20 -0.79
C THR A 112 23.73 6.67 -0.66
N ARG A 113 22.77 7.45 -0.17
CA ARG A 113 21.36 7.03 -0.12
C ARG A 113 20.81 6.71 -1.49
N SER A 114 21.04 7.57 -2.50
CA SER A 114 20.60 7.29 -3.87
C SER A 114 21.17 5.98 -4.40
N LYS A 115 22.47 5.70 -4.15
CA LYS A 115 23.10 4.43 -4.50
C LYS A 115 22.45 3.25 -3.77
N LEU A 116 22.19 3.37 -2.47
CA LEU A 116 21.54 2.34 -1.67
C LEU A 116 20.12 2.03 -2.17
N VAL A 117 19.36 3.04 -2.60
CA VAL A 117 18.01 2.83 -3.18
C VAL A 117 18.13 1.98 -4.45
N VAL A 118 19.05 2.33 -5.34
CA VAL A 118 19.31 1.55 -6.58
C VAL A 118 19.79 0.14 -6.23
N SER A 119 20.72 0.00 -5.28
CA SER A 119 21.22 -1.30 -4.86
C SER A 119 20.15 -2.20 -4.26
N LEU A 120 19.23 -1.67 -3.44
CA LEU A 120 18.12 -2.46 -2.92
C LEU A 120 17.09 -2.82 -3.98
N ALA A 121 16.85 -1.94 -4.97
CA ALA A 121 15.90 -2.21 -6.04
C ALA A 121 16.39 -3.33 -6.99
N LEU A 122 17.69 -3.48 -7.12
CA LEU A 122 18.35 -4.43 -8.03
C LEU A 122 19.00 -5.62 -7.30
N LEU A 123 18.75 -5.76 -6.00
CA LEU A 123 19.27 -6.86 -5.20
C LEU A 123 18.55 -8.16 -5.59
N GLY A 124 19.31 -9.22 -5.85
CA GLY A 124 18.75 -10.54 -6.15
C GLY A 124 18.01 -11.12 -4.94
N SER A 125 16.88 -11.79 -5.18
CA SER A 125 16.01 -12.32 -4.12
C SER A 125 16.72 -13.32 -3.18
N GLU A 126 17.70 -14.05 -3.70
CA GLU A 126 18.44 -15.08 -2.97
C GLU A 126 19.78 -14.58 -2.40
N ASN A 127 20.18 -13.34 -2.68
CA ASN A 127 21.51 -12.84 -2.34
C ASN A 127 21.60 -12.35 -0.88
N ARG A 128 21.60 -13.31 0.05
CA ARG A 128 21.61 -13.04 1.50
C ARG A 128 22.88 -12.36 1.99
N GLU A 129 24.01 -12.59 1.34
CA GLU A 129 25.29 -11.99 1.72
C GLU A 129 25.30 -10.49 1.44
N ALA A 130 24.91 -10.09 0.23
CA ALA A 130 24.74 -8.69 -0.14
C ALA A 130 23.66 -8.00 0.72
N ALA A 131 22.52 -8.68 0.94
CA ALA A 131 21.48 -8.19 1.85
C ALA A 131 22.01 -7.93 3.27
N ALA A 132 22.90 -8.80 3.78
CA ALA A 132 23.49 -8.61 5.10
C ALA A 132 24.43 -7.40 5.17
N VAL A 133 25.17 -7.09 4.10
CA VAL A 133 25.96 -5.86 4.01
C VAL A 133 25.05 -4.63 4.08
N LEU A 134 23.99 -4.62 3.27
CA LEU A 134 23.01 -3.53 3.24
C LEU A 134 22.28 -3.37 4.58
N ALA A 135 21.88 -4.46 5.23
CA ALA A 135 21.26 -4.43 6.56
C ALA A 135 22.19 -3.79 7.60
N ARG A 136 23.48 -4.13 7.58
CA ARG A 136 24.47 -3.51 8.47
C ARG A 136 24.67 -2.02 8.16
N ALA A 137 24.61 -1.61 6.89
CA ALA A 137 24.69 -0.19 6.54
C ALA A 137 23.48 0.59 7.06
N LEU A 138 22.26 0.06 6.88
CA LEU A 138 21.01 0.72 7.29
C LEU A 138 20.84 0.79 8.82
N THR A 139 21.28 -0.24 9.55
CA THR A 139 21.17 -0.28 11.01
C THR A 139 22.06 0.75 11.72
N ARG A 140 23.09 1.27 11.04
CA ARG A 140 24.10 2.18 11.61
C ARG A 140 23.64 3.62 11.83
N GLY A 141 22.41 4.03 11.53
CA GLY A 141 22.02 5.39 11.89
C GLY A 141 20.53 5.73 11.95
N PRO A 142 20.02 6.09 13.14
CA PRO A 142 18.92 7.03 13.29
C PRO A 142 19.51 8.40 13.64
N LEU A 143 19.75 9.27 12.66
CA LEU A 143 20.46 10.54 12.84
C LEU A 143 19.78 11.66 12.03
N PRO A 144 20.06 12.96 12.33
CA PRO A 144 19.30 14.05 11.74
C PRO A 144 19.51 14.08 10.23
N LEU A 145 18.44 13.77 9.50
CA LEU A 145 18.36 13.91 8.06
C LEU A 145 17.51 15.14 7.75
N SER A 146 17.73 15.76 6.59
CA SER A 146 16.74 16.68 6.02
C SER A 146 15.41 15.95 5.81
N GLU A 147 14.32 16.68 5.64
CA GLU A 147 13.00 16.08 5.33
C GLU A 147 13.07 15.14 4.12
N ARG A 148 13.76 15.56 3.06
CA ARG A 148 14.04 14.73 1.88
C ARG A 148 14.86 13.49 2.23
N GLY A 149 15.92 13.64 3.01
CA GLY A 149 16.75 12.51 3.43
C GLY A 149 15.98 11.52 4.30
N ALA A 150 15.07 11.99 5.15
CA ALA A 150 14.19 11.14 5.94
C ALA A 150 13.24 10.33 5.06
N GLN A 151 12.63 10.93 4.04
CA GLN A 151 11.78 10.21 3.09
C GLN A 151 12.54 9.14 2.30
N GLU A 152 13.74 9.45 1.82
CA GLU A 152 14.62 8.47 1.16
C GLU A 152 14.99 7.32 2.11
N PHE A 153 15.27 7.64 3.39
CA PHE A 153 15.61 6.63 4.38
C PHE A 153 14.41 5.76 4.76
N LEU A 154 13.19 6.31 4.83
CA LEU A 154 11.95 5.52 4.96
C LEU A 154 11.83 4.53 3.82
N LEU A 155 12.03 4.98 2.57
CA LEU A 155 11.99 4.10 1.41
C LEU A 155 13.01 2.95 1.53
N LEU A 156 14.25 3.25 1.91
CA LEU A 156 15.30 2.25 2.14
C LEU A 156 14.87 1.20 3.17
N LEU A 157 14.34 1.64 4.32
CA LEU A 157 13.89 0.76 5.39
C LEU A 157 12.67 -0.08 4.95
N THR A 158 11.72 0.50 4.22
CA THR A 158 10.56 -0.20 3.68
C THR A 158 10.97 -1.26 2.66
N MET A 159 11.86 -0.93 1.73
CA MET A 159 12.40 -1.88 0.74
C MET A 159 13.08 -3.06 1.44
N ALA A 160 14.04 -2.77 2.33
CA ALA A 160 14.80 -3.81 3.02
C ALA A 160 13.93 -4.70 3.95
N SER A 161 12.90 -4.12 4.58
CA SER A 161 11.98 -4.88 5.44
C SER A 161 11.08 -5.85 4.66
N ASN A 162 10.75 -5.53 3.41
CA ASN A 162 9.91 -6.37 2.55
C ASN A 162 10.73 -7.29 1.63
N HIS A 163 12.00 -7.00 1.40
CA HIS A 163 12.84 -7.73 0.45
C HIS A 163 13.10 -9.20 0.86
N PRO A 164 12.92 -10.19 -0.03
CA PRO A 164 13.06 -11.62 0.30
C PRO A 164 14.45 -12.03 0.77
N ALA A 165 15.52 -11.44 0.22
CA ALA A 165 16.91 -11.74 0.59
C ALA A 165 17.27 -11.43 2.05
N PHE A 166 16.49 -10.60 2.75
CA PHE A 166 16.75 -10.25 4.14
C PHE A 166 16.18 -11.34 5.06
N SER A 167 16.99 -11.74 6.05
CA SER A 167 16.56 -12.66 7.09
C SER A 167 15.46 -12.03 7.96
N PHE A 168 14.66 -12.88 8.61
CA PHE A 168 13.63 -12.45 9.53
C PHE A 168 14.16 -11.48 10.60
N HIS A 169 15.31 -11.79 11.21
CA HIS A 169 15.91 -10.95 12.25
C HIS A 169 16.34 -9.57 11.73
N GLN A 170 16.90 -9.51 10.53
CA GLN A 170 17.25 -8.24 9.89
C GLN A 170 16.00 -7.40 9.61
N LYS A 171 14.95 -8.02 9.04
CA LYS A 171 13.68 -7.34 8.77
C LYS A 171 13.05 -6.78 10.04
N GLU A 172 13.03 -7.56 11.12
CA GLU A 172 12.47 -7.13 12.40
C GLU A 172 13.22 -5.91 12.97
N THR A 173 14.55 -5.91 12.89
CA THR A 173 15.37 -4.78 13.33
C THR A 173 15.08 -3.52 12.51
N LEU A 174 14.99 -3.65 11.18
CA LEU A 174 14.71 -2.55 10.27
C LEU A 174 13.29 -1.99 10.44
N ARG A 175 12.29 -2.86 10.69
CA ARG A 175 10.91 -2.45 10.98
C ARG A 175 10.79 -1.64 12.26
N ARG A 176 11.56 -1.99 13.30
CA ARG A 176 11.61 -1.18 14.54
C ARG A 176 12.16 0.22 14.26
N GLN A 177 13.21 0.32 13.46
CA GLN A 177 13.76 1.63 13.04
C GLN A 177 12.77 2.42 12.17
N LEU A 178 12.05 1.73 11.27
CA LEU A 178 11.01 2.35 10.43
C LEU A 178 9.90 2.96 11.29
N ALA A 179 9.40 2.20 12.28
CA ALA A 179 8.35 2.67 13.19
C ALA A 179 8.80 3.86 14.03
N GLU A 180 10.05 3.89 14.48
CA GLU A 180 10.61 5.03 15.20
C GLU A 180 10.67 6.29 14.31
N LEU A 181 11.10 6.12 13.06
CA LEU A 181 11.23 7.24 12.13
C LEU A 181 9.87 7.82 11.71
N GLN A 182 8.86 6.97 11.50
CA GLN A 182 7.49 7.39 11.17
C GLN A 182 6.81 8.15 12.32
N ARG A 183 7.19 7.85 13.57
CA ARG A 183 6.68 8.56 14.76
C ARG A 183 7.27 9.95 14.96
N ARG A 184 8.33 10.31 14.22
CA ARG A 184 8.87 11.67 14.28
C ARG A 184 7.87 12.66 13.66
N PRO A 185 7.41 13.68 14.41
CA PRO A 185 6.48 14.67 13.90
C PRO A 185 7.19 15.48 12.80
N GLY A 186 6.77 15.26 11.55
CA GLY A 186 7.39 15.81 10.34
C GLY A 186 7.31 14.90 9.11
N SER A 187 7.02 13.61 9.30
CA SER A 187 6.87 12.63 8.20
C SER A 187 5.39 12.34 7.82
N GLY A 188 4.43 12.83 8.59
CA GLY A 188 3.01 12.66 8.32
C GLY A 188 2.52 13.80 7.44
N GLY A 189 2.11 13.49 6.21
CA GLY A 189 1.41 14.43 5.35
C GLY A 189 0.30 15.14 6.14
N ARG A 190 0.33 16.47 6.12
CA ARG A 190 -0.73 17.32 6.66
C ARG A 190 -2.04 16.94 5.98
N THR A 191 -2.87 16.12 6.63
CA THR A 191 -4.31 16.13 6.38
C THR A 191 -4.84 17.41 7.01
N SER A 192 -4.74 18.52 6.28
CA SER A 192 -5.48 19.73 6.61
C SER A 192 -6.96 19.42 6.48
N GLN A 193 -7.60 19.31 7.64
CA GLN A 193 -9.03 19.26 7.84
C GLN A 193 -9.73 20.28 6.94
N SER A 194 -10.67 19.77 6.14
CA SER A 194 -11.67 20.58 5.46
C SER A 194 -12.62 21.17 6.52
N SER A 195 -12.30 22.35 7.01
CA SER A 195 -13.29 23.19 7.69
C SER A 195 -14.17 23.82 6.62
N GLY A 196 -15.40 23.32 6.51
CA GLY A 196 -16.37 23.75 5.53
C GLY A 196 -16.66 25.26 5.63
N CYS A 197 -16.78 25.90 4.47
CA CYS A 197 -17.51 27.15 4.37
C CYS A 197 -18.67 26.96 3.41
N LYS A 198 -19.83 27.31 3.94
CA LYS A 198 -21.18 27.01 3.53
C LYS A 198 -21.54 27.74 2.23
N VAL A 199 -22.12 27.00 1.30
CA VAL A 199 -22.85 27.53 0.15
C VAL A 199 -24.01 28.39 0.66
N THR A 200 -24.08 29.64 0.22
CA THR A 200 -25.33 30.39 0.11
C THR A 200 -25.40 30.97 -1.29
N GLY A 201 -26.39 30.50 -2.04
CA GLY A 201 -26.68 30.93 -3.40
C GLY A 201 -27.43 32.26 -3.49
N GLY A 202 -27.72 32.61 -4.74
CA GLY A 202 -28.46 33.79 -5.18
C GLY A 202 -27.56 34.66 -6.05
N GLY A 203 -27.85 35.00 -7.29
CA GLY A 203 -29.05 34.92 -8.12
C GLY A 203 -28.74 35.78 -9.35
N GLY A 204 -29.45 35.55 -10.46
CA GLY A 204 -29.09 36.06 -11.78
C GLY A 204 -29.07 37.60 -11.94
N GLY A 205 -28.60 38.04 -13.10
CA GLY A 205 -28.78 39.42 -13.53
C GLY A 205 -27.81 39.86 -14.63
N ALA A 206 -28.35 40.05 -15.82
CA ALA A 206 -27.69 40.51 -17.04
C ALA A 206 -27.20 41.97 -16.97
N GLY A 207 -26.32 42.34 -17.91
CA GLY A 207 -26.26 43.71 -18.44
C GLY A 207 -24.88 44.29 -18.72
N GLY A 208 -24.53 44.42 -20.00
CA GLY A 208 -24.21 45.71 -20.62
C GLY A 208 -22.88 46.43 -20.34
N ALA A 209 -22.09 46.50 -21.42
CA ALA A 209 -21.51 47.71 -22.01
C ALA A 209 -20.31 48.47 -21.37
N ALA A 210 -19.43 48.86 -22.31
CA ALA A 210 -18.56 50.03 -22.37
C ALA A 210 -17.22 50.01 -21.61
N GLY A 211 -16.16 50.30 -22.38
CA GLY A 211 -14.78 50.50 -21.93
C GLY A 211 -13.80 50.20 -23.04
#